data_AF-A0A535B5L5-F1
#
_entry.id   AF-A0A535B5L5-F1
#
_cell.length_a   1.000
_cell.length_b   1.000
_cell.length_c   1.000
_cell.angle_alpha   90.00
_cell.angle_beta   90.00
_cell.angle_gamma   90.00
#
_symmetry.space_group_name_H-M   'P 1'
#
loop_
_entity.id
_entity.type
_entity.pdbx_description
1 polymer ?
#
loop_
_entity_poly.entity_id
_entity_poly.type
_entity_poly.pdbx_seq_one_letter_code
_entity_poly.pdbx_strand_id
1 'polypeptide(L)'
;MARTPLVRELQQLASEHRQASRERIPLAKVREGRVAISRRQLLKGGTAGAASLALAGPWSLAQAAFAASPRIGIIGAGISGLSAALTLQDAGFSSTVYESSTRIGGRMHSDTSNWGGQTSEWCGELIDQAHKTILHLAQRFGLATVDLLSGEPNGSEDTYYFSGRYYPKSQADTDFQPVHQALQRDVQAASYPTTYLINRPDGIALDNISVYDWIERNVPGGHGSPMGQLLDVAYNIEYGAETNVQSSLNLVYLLGFNEKPGNFAIFGASNEKYHIVGGNQRLPEVIAANLQRPVQTGWRMTAIGFNSDGSIRVTFSVGGQTMVENFDRVILALPFAVLRTLNYHKANFDNLKNTAIQELGRGRNDKLQLQFSVRYWDGTGTWPGIGNGNSYADTGYQNTWNVTRSQPGSAGILVDYTGGDVAGSFAPSTPYSAAQTNPQVAAYAKTFLQQIEPVFQGITSKWNGRATLSVPALDPNLNCSYSYWKVGQYHTFSGYEKARQPFPNGPIHFAGEHCSQNFQGFMEGGASEGVRAAGEILADAKAGAFA
;
A
#
# COMPACT_ATOMS: atom_id res chain seq x y z
N MET A 1 2.39 -2.68 2.76
CA MET A 1 2.42 -1.44 3.55
C MET A 1 2.67 -0.36 2.53
N ALA A 2 1.93 0.75 2.48
CA ALA A 2 2.14 1.70 1.39
C ALA A 2 3.54 2.32 1.51
N ARG A 3 4.55 1.69 0.89
CA ARG A 3 5.95 2.05 1.09
C ARG A 3 6.16 3.48 0.63
N THR A 4 6.50 4.31 1.59
CA THR A 4 7.06 5.63 1.33
C THR A 4 8.51 5.47 0.89
N PRO A 5 9.03 6.41 0.07
CA PRO A 5 10.43 6.36 -0.36
C PRO A 5 11.44 6.22 0.79
N LEU A 6 11.07 6.61 2.03
CA LEU A 6 11.93 6.47 3.20
C LEU A 6 12.07 5.04 3.62
N VAL A 7 10.95 4.32 3.66
CA VAL A 7 10.96 2.91 4.03
C VAL A 7 11.77 2.14 3.01
N ARG A 8 11.68 2.48 1.72
CA ARG A 8 12.58 1.96 0.69
C ARG A 8 14.05 2.24 1.01
N GLU A 9 14.43 3.47 1.35
CA GLU A 9 15.82 3.79 1.73
C GLU A 9 16.26 3.05 3.00
N LEU A 10 15.44 3.01 4.05
CA LEU A 10 15.75 2.29 5.29
C LEU A 10 15.89 0.78 5.07
N GLN A 11 15.07 0.20 4.19
CA GLN A 11 15.20 -1.20 3.78
C GLN A 11 16.46 -1.44 2.95
N GLN A 12 16.83 -0.49 2.11
CA GLN A 12 18.08 -0.50 1.35
C GLN A 12 19.27 -0.46 2.32
N LEU A 13 19.25 0.43 3.31
CA LEU A 13 20.25 0.51 4.39
C LEU A 13 20.35 -0.80 5.16
N ALA A 14 19.22 -1.35 5.59
CA ALA A 14 19.19 -2.64 6.26
C ALA A 14 19.74 -3.76 5.38
N SER A 15 19.48 -3.74 4.08
CA SER A 15 20.02 -4.72 3.13
C SER A 15 21.53 -4.60 2.95
N GLU A 16 22.06 -3.38 2.84
CA GLU A 16 23.49 -3.13 2.68
C GLU A 16 24.29 -3.51 3.92
N HIS A 17 23.79 -3.16 5.11
CA HIS A 17 24.42 -3.55 6.38
C HIS A 17 24.37 -5.06 6.63
N ARG A 18 23.29 -5.74 6.21
CA ARG A 18 23.27 -7.22 6.21
C ARG A 18 24.34 -7.80 5.30
N GLN A 19 24.49 -7.26 4.09
CA GLN A 19 25.48 -7.74 3.14
C GLN A 19 26.90 -7.52 3.66
N ALA A 20 27.21 -6.31 4.13
CA ALA A 20 28.50 -5.97 4.74
C ALA A 20 28.83 -6.94 5.89
N SER A 21 27.85 -7.21 6.77
CA SER A 21 28.01 -8.13 7.90
C SER A 21 28.24 -9.57 7.45
N ARG A 22 27.50 -10.04 6.43
CA ARG A 22 27.62 -11.39 5.88
C ARG A 22 28.96 -11.62 5.17
N GLU A 23 29.36 -10.67 4.35
CA GLU A 23 30.57 -10.74 3.53
C GLU A 23 31.82 -10.30 4.29
N ARG A 24 31.66 -9.76 5.51
CA ARG A 24 32.72 -9.21 6.36
C ARG A 24 33.57 -8.16 5.63
N ILE A 25 32.91 -7.30 4.86
CA ILE A 25 33.53 -6.20 4.12
C ILE A 25 32.98 -4.85 4.60
N PRO A 26 33.76 -3.75 4.48
CA PRO A 26 33.26 -2.41 4.78
C PRO A 26 32.05 -2.04 3.90
N LEU A 27 31.11 -1.27 4.47
CA LEU A 27 29.91 -0.79 3.75
C LEU A 27 30.27 -0.06 2.44
N ALA A 28 31.35 0.71 2.42
CA ALA A 28 31.85 1.38 1.21
C ALA A 28 32.13 0.41 0.05
N LYS A 29 32.69 -0.78 0.33
CA LYS A 29 32.98 -1.79 -0.69
C LYS A 29 31.72 -2.46 -1.24
N VAL A 30 30.69 -2.64 -0.41
CA VAL A 30 29.37 -3.11 -0.87
C VAL A 30 28.80 -2.16 -1.93
N ARG A 31 28.94 -0.85 -1.70
CA ARG A 31 28.41 0.20 -2.60
C ARG A 31 29.26 0.42 -3.85
N GLU A 32 30.59 0.35 -3.76
CA GLU A 32 31.49 0.39 -4.91
C GLU A 32 31.23 -0.76 -5.89
N GLY A 33 30.94 -1.96 -5.37
CA GLY A 33 30.51 -3.10 -6.17
C GLY A 33 29.23 -2.79 -6.97
N ARG A 34 28.32 -2.00 -6.42
CA ARG A 34 27.06 -1.58 -7.06
C ARG A 34 27.29 -0.62 -8.24
N VAL A 35 28.18 0.35 -8.08
CA VAL A 35 28.57 1.29 -9.15
C VAL A 35 29.32 0.57 -10.28
N ALA A 36 30.09 -0.47 -9.95
CA ALA A 36 30.77 -1.30 -10.95
C ALA A 36 29.80 -2.25 -11.71
N ILE A 37 28.73 -2.72 -11.05
CA ILE A 37 27.71 -3.60 -11.65
C ILE A 37 26.73 -2.82 -12.54
N SER A 38 26.44 -1.54 -12.26
CA SER A 38 25.57 -0.70 -13.11
C SER A 38 26.13 -0.47 -14.52
N ARG A 39 27.44 -0.63 -14.70
CA ARG A 39 28.14 -0.50 -15.99
C ARG A 39 28.34 -1.84 -16.74
N ARG A 40 28.04 -2.99 -16.13
CA ARG A 40 28.41 -4.32 -16.66
C ARG A 40 27.27 -5.32 -16.80
N GLN A 41 26.04 -4.85 -16.96
CA GLN A 41 24.92 -5.68 -17.42
C GLN A 41 24.24 -5.10 -18.66
N LEU A 42 25.00 -5.09 -19.76
CA LEU A 42 24.43 -5.27 -21.09
C LEU A 42 25.34 -6.26 -21.83
N LEU A 43 24.72 -7.29 -22.42
CA LEU A 43 25.31 -8.34 -23.28
C LEU A 43 25.85 -9.59 -22.56
N LYS A 44 25.04 -10.66 -22.65
CA LYS A 44 25.35 -12.09 -22.95
C LYS A 44 24.13 -12.90 -22.49
N GLY A 45 23.41 -13.67 -23.29
CA GLY A 45 23.51 -14.08 -24.70
C GLY A 45 22.22 -14.84 -25.03
N GLY A 46 21.82 -14.86 -26.30
CA GLY A 46 20.59 -15.48 -26.76
C GLY A 46 20.70 -16.95 -27.19
N THR A 47 19.52 -17.51 -27.48
CA THR A 47 19.19 -18.68 -28.34
C THR A 47 19.68 -20.07 -27.86
N ALA A 48 18.97 -21.19 -27.96
CA ALA A 48 17.73 -21.59 -28.63
C ALA A 48 17.15 -22.84 -27.92
N GLY A 49 15.88 -23.18 -28.17
CA GLY A 49 15.32 -24.48 -27.77
C GLY A 49 13.81 -24.57 -27.94
N ALA A 50 13.34 -24.69 -29.19
CA ALA A 50 11.98 -25.13 -29.47
C ALA A 50 11.90 -26.66 -29.38
N ALA A 51 10.94 -27.18 -28.61
CA ALA A 51 10.37 -28.51 -28.83
C ALA A 51 8.95 -28.54 -28.27
N SER A 52 8.00 -28.52 -29.18
CA SER A 52 6.58 -28.79 -29.02
C SER A 52 6.35 -30.25 -28.63
N LEU A 53 5.47 -30.49 -27.66
CA LEU A 53 4.70 -31.74 -27.57
C LEU A 53 3.30 -31.41 -27.08
N ALA A 54 2.37 -31.47 -28.04
CA ALA A 54 0.95 -31.49 -27.79
C ALA A 54 0.54 -32.87 -27.26
N LEU A 55 -0.21 -32.89 -26.17
CA LEU A 55 -1.10 -34.01 -25.83
C LEU A 55 -2.44 -33.41 -25.40
N ALA A 56 -3.28 -33.18 -26.40
CA ALA A 56 -4.72 -33.06 -26.20
C ALA A 56 -5.27 -34.47 -25.97
N GLY A 57 -5.71 -34.75 -24.75
CA GLY A 57 -6.55 -35.90 -24.41
C GLY A 57 -8.01 -35.43 -24.27
N PRO A 58 -9.00 -36.20 -24.72
CA PRO A 58 -10.39 -35.76 -24.72
C PRO A 58 -10.94 -35.81 -23.29
N TRP A 59 -11.20 -34.66 -22.68
CA TRP A 59 -12.17 -34.58 -21.60
C TRP A 59 -13.56 -34.72 -22.20
N SER A 60 -14.01 -35.98 -22.31
CA SER A 60 -15.40 -36.32 -22.52
C SER A 60 -16.24 -35.73 -21.39
N LEU A 61 -17.15 -34.85 -21.80
CA LEU A 61 -18.21 -34.24 -21.02
C LEU A 61 -18.99 -35.29 -20.23
N ALA A 62 -18.75 -35.36 -18.93
CA ALA A 62 -19.79 -35.77 -18.01
C ALA A 62 -20.67 -34.54 -17.80
N GLN A 63 -21.82 -34.49 -18.49
CA GLN A 63 -22.96 -33.69 -18.06
C GLN A 63 -23.42 -34.25 -16.70
N ALA A 64 -22.76 -33.81 -15.64
CA ALA A 64 -23.38 -33.79 -14.33
C ALA A 64 -24.52 -32.75 -14.42
N ALA A 65 -25.69 -33.13 -13.89
CA ALA A 65 -26.85 -32.25 -13.79
C ALA A 65 -26.40 -30.85 -13.33
N PHE A 66 -26.78 -29.81 -14.09
CA PHE A 66 -26.52 -28.44 -13.70
C PHE A 66 -27.23 -28.16 -12.37
N ALA A 67 -26.53 -28.31 -11.26
CA ALA A 67 -26.86 -27.55 -10.08
C ALA A 67 -26.77 -26.06 -10.47
N ALA A 68 -27.75 -25.26 -10.04
CA ALA A 68 -27.79 -23.85 -10.38
C ALA A 68 -26.48 -23.18 -9.96
N SER A 69 -25.82 -22.44 -10.87
CA SER A 69 -24.58 -21.74 -10.53
C SER A 69 -24.81 -20.83 -9.31
N PRO A 70 -23.90 -20.82 -8.31
CA PRO A 70 -24.12 -20.06 -7.09
C PRO A 70 -24.22 -18.56 -7.38
N ARG A 71 -25.10 -17.87 -6.67
CA ARG A 71 -25.19 -16.41 -6.69
C ARG A 71 -24.06 -15.83 -5.85
N ILE A 72 -23.08 -15.22 -6.51
CA ILE A 72 -21.92 -14.62 -5.85
C ILE A 72 -22.02 -13.09 -5.89
N GLY A 73 -22.08 -12.47 -4.71
CA GLY A 73 -22.02 -11.02 -4.55
C GLY A 73 -20.63 -10.55 -4.12
N ILE A 74 -20.13 -9.47 -4.71
CA ILE A 74 -18.84 -8.86 -4.34
C ILE A 74 -19.09 -7.40 -3.98
N ILE A 75 -18.70 -7.00 -2.76
CA ILE A 75 -18.94 -5.64 -2.25
C ILE A 75 -17.65 -4.84 -2.32
N GLY A 76 -17.60 -3.88 -3.25
CA GLY A 76 -16.48 -2.97 -3.52
C GLY A 76 -15.81 -3.24 -4.88
N ALA A 77 -15.78 -2.24 -5.75
CA ALA A 77 -15.07 -2.25 -7.03
C ALA A 77 -13.68 -1.58 -6.95
N GLY A 78 -13.01 -1.75 -5.81
CA GLY A 78 -11.57 -1.60 -5.71
C GLY A 78 -10.85 -2.78 -6.36
N ILE A 79 -9.51 -2.69 -6.48
CA ILE A 79 -8.71 -3.75 -7.13
C ILE A 79 -8.92 -5.14 -6.53
N SER A 80 -9.26 -5.23 -5.24
CA SER A 80 -9.51 -6.51 -4.58
C SER A 80 -10.79 -7.20 -5.08
N GLY A 81 -11.93 -6.50 -5.05
CA GLY A 81 -13.19 -7.05 -5.54
C GLY A 81 -13.15 -7.33 -7.05
N LEU A 82 -12.46 -6.47 -7.83
CA LEU A 82 -12.29 -6.67 -9.26
C LEU A 82 -11.38 -7.86 -9.59
N SER A 83 -10.30 -8.07 -8.85
CA SER A 83 -9.44 -9.25 -9.00
C SER A 83 -10.18 -10.53 -8.62
N ALA A 84 -11.03 -10.49 -7.59
CA ALA A 84 -11.88 -11.61 -7.22
C ALA A 84 -12.90 -11.94 -8.33
N ALA A 85 -13.61 -10.93 -8.85
CA ALA A 85 -14.57 -11.09 -9.94
C ALA A 85 -13.92 -11.68 -11.20
N LEU A 86 -12.75 -11.14 -11.58
CA LEU A 86 -11.99 -11.63 -12.72
C LEU A 86 -11.54 -13.09 -12.55
N THR A 87 -11.07 -13.44 -11.34
CA THR A 87 -10.65 -14.83 -11.01
C THR A 87 -11.82 -15.81 -11.09
N LEU A 88 -12.99 -15.44 -10.57
CA LEU A 88 -14.21 -16.26 -10.66
C LEU A 88 -14.65 -16.43 -12.12
N GLN A 89 -14.64 -15.33 -12.88
CA GLN A 89 -14.98 -15.33 -14.30
C GLN A 89 -14.07 -16.24 -15.12
N ASP A 90 -12.75 -16.18 -14.90
CA ASP A 90 -11.77 -17.04 -15.58
C ASP A 90 -12.00 -18.53 -15.27
N ALA A 91 -12.61 -18.83 -14.13
CA ALA A 91 -13.01 -20.18 -13.72
C ALA A 91 -14.45 -20.55 -14.14
N GLY A 92 -15.15 -19.70 -14.90
CA GLY A 92 -16.50 -19.95 -15.40
C GLY A 92 -17.64 -19.63 -14.42
N PHE A 93 -17.36 -18.95 -13.31
CA PHE A 93 -18.37 -18.51 -12.35
C PHE A 93 -18.79 -17.06 -12.61
N SER A 94 -20.11 -16.80 -12.58
CA SER A 94 -20.65 -15.45 -12.65
C SER A 94 -20.71 -14.81 -11.26
N SER A 95 -20.34 -13.54 -11.16
CA SER A 95 -20.49 -12.73 -9.94
C SER A 95 -21.03 -11.34 -10.26
N THR A 96 -21.72 -10.71 -9.31
CA THR A 96 -22.13 -9.30 -9.40
C THR A 96 -21.30 -8.46 -8.45
N VAL A 97 -20.64 -7.42 -8.97
CA VAL A 97 -19.86 -6.46 -8.17
C VAL A 97 -20.71 -5.22 -7.90
N TYR A 98 -20.82 -4.83 -6.63
CA TYR A 98 -21.53 -3.63 -6.19
C TYR A 98 -20.54 -2.60 -5.66
N GLU A 99 -20.66 -1.36 -6.13
CA GLU A 99 -19.80 -0.24 -5.76
C GLU A 99 -20.65 0.92 -5.25
N SER A 100 -20.27 1.46 -4.09
CA SER A 100 -20.99 2.56 -3.45
C SER A 100 -20.82 3.87 -4.21
N SER A 101 -19.61 4.11 -4.76
CA SER A 101 -19.29 5.27 -5.56
C SER A 101 -19.80 5.16 -7.01
N THR A 102 -19.76 6.28 -7.74
CA THR A 102 -19.88 6.32 -9.19
C THR A 102 -18.56 6.01 -9.91
N ARG A 103 -17.46 5.86 -9.14
CA ARG A 103 -16.09 5.69 -9.64
C ARG A 103 -15.56 4.29 -9.33
N ILE A 104 -14.87 3.70 -10.29
CA ILE A 104 -14.13 2.44 -10.15
C ILE A 104 -12.72 2.69 -9.62
N GLY A 105 -12.21 1.78 -8.77
CA GLY A 105 -10.81 1.74 -8.36
C GLY A 105 -10.55 1.92 -6.86
N GLY A 106 -11.51 2.46 -6.11
CA GLY A 106 -11.35 2.70 -4.66
C GLY A 106 -10.12 3.57 -4.37
N ARG A 107 -9.13 3.02 -3.65
CA ARG A 107 -7.85 3.68 -3.34
C ARG A 107 -6.84 3.70 -4.50
N MET A 108 -7.18 3.17 -5.66
CA MET A 108 -6.48 3.50 -6.91
C MET A 108 -7.28 4.63 -7.57
N HIS A 109 -6.77 5.85 -7.48
CA HIS A 109 -7.47 7.06 -7.89
C HIS A 109 -6.46 8.05 -8.46
N SER A 110 -6.53 8.27 -9.77
CA SER A 110 -5.55 9.08 -10.48
C SER A 110 -6.12 10.47 -10.78
N ASP A 111 -5.28 11.50 -10.65
CA ASP A 111 -5.56 12.85 -11.13
C ASP A 111 -4.85 13.12 -12.45
N THR A 112 -5.62 13.18 -13.53
CA THR A 112 -5.13 13.48 -14.87
C THR A 112 -5.53 14.88 -15.33
N SER A 113 -6.18 15.67 -14.47
CA SER A 113 -6.91 16.88 -14.88
C SER A 113 -6.28 18.19 -14.38
N ASN A 114 -5.65 18.20 -13.20
CA ASN A 114 -5.16 19.44 -12.60
C ASN A 114 -3.76 19.88 -13.08
N TRP A 115 -3.04 19.04 -13.83
CA TRP A 115 -1.59 19.19 -14.01
C TRP A 115 -1.10 19.55 -15.42
N GLY A 116 -2.01 19.93 -16.33
CA GLY A 116 -1.60 20.37 -17.68
C GLY A 116 -0.86 19.29 -18.48
N GLY A 117 -1.34 18.04 -18.39
CA GLY A 117 -0.80 16.89 -19.12
C GLY A 117 0.06 15.93 -18.29
N GLN A 118 0.46 16.31 -17.08
CA GLN A 118 1.04 15.39 -16.09
C GLN A 118 -0.06 14.64 -15.34
N THR A 119 0.28 13.52 -14.72
CA THR A 119 -0.61 12.71 -13.89
C THR A 119 -0.08 12.64 -12.48
N SER A 120 -0.98 12.64 -11.51
CA SER A 120 -0.66 12.37 -10.12
C SER A 120 -1.65 11.36 -9.54
N GLU A 121 -1.40 10.86 -8.33
CA GLU A 121 -2.29 9.88 -7.69
C GLU A 121 -2.87 10.51 -6.42
N TRP A 122 -4.20 10.57 -6.34
CA TRP A 122 -4.89 10.98 -5.12
C TRP A 122 -4.61 10.01 -3.98
N CYS A 123 -4.41 8.73 -4.28
CA CYS A 123 -4.21 7.66 -3.30
C CYS A 123 -3.01 6.78 -3.68
N GLY A 124 -3.20 5.46 -3.84
CA GLY A 124 -2.13 4.49 -4.06
C GLY A 124 -1.33 4.75 -5.33
N GLU A 125 -0.03 4.93 -5.16
CA GLU A 125 0.87 5.44 -6.20
C GLU A 125 1.92 4.42 -6.64
N LEU A 126 2.69 3.87 -5.71
CA LEU A 126 3.92 3.15 -6.06
C LEU A 126 3.69 1.64 -6.23
N ILE A 127 4.32 1.03 -7.25
CA ILE A 127 4.30 -0.42 -7.52
C ILE A 127 5.73 -0.97 -7.44
N ASP A 128 5.97 -1.91 -6.53
CA ASP A 128 7.24 -2.60 -6.42
C ASP A 128 7.46 -3.65 -7.50
N GLN A 129 8.71 -3.93 -7.80
CA GLN A 129 9.09 -5.09 -8.61
C GLN A 129 8.64 -6.43 -8.01
N ALA A 130 8.41 -6.48 -6.69
CA ALA A 130 7.89 -7.66 -5.99
C ALA A 130 6.36 -7.82 -6.10
N HIS A 131 5.62 -6.79 -6.55
CA HIS A 131 4.15 -6.82 -6.67
C HIS A 131 3.68 -7.64 -7.88
N LYS A 132 3.76 -8.97 -7.76
CA LYS A 132 3.55 -9.87 -8.89
C LYS A 132 2.12 -9.86 -9.39
N THR A 133 1.13 -9.76 -8.52
CA THR A 133 -0.28 -9.79 -8.91
C THR A 133 -0.63 -8.54 -9.71
N ILE A 134 -0.29 -7.35 -9.20
CA ILE A 134 -0.56 -6.07 -9.90
C ILE A 134 0.19 -6.01 -11.23
N LEU A 135 1.47 -6.40 -11.27
CA LEU A 135 2.26 -6.39 -12.50
C LEU A 135 1.72 -7.38 -13.53
N HIS A 136 1.29 -8.57 -13.10
CA HIS A 136 0.68 -9.56 -14.00
C HIS A 136 -0.66 -9.06 -14.56
N LEU A 137 -1.50 -8.43 -13.73
CA LEU A 137 -2.75 -7.83 -14.18
C LEU A 137 -2.50 -6.68 -15.17
N ALA A 138 -1.54 -5.79 -14.90
CA ALA A 138 -1.14 -4.73 -15.84
C ALA A 138 -0.68 -5.32 -17.18
N GLN A 139 0.16 -6.35 -17.15
CA GLN A 139 0.61 -7.07 -18.34
C GLN A 139 -0.56 -7.70 -19.11
N ARG A 140 -1.48 -8.39 -18.41
CA ARG A 140 -2.65 -9.05 -19.01
C ARG A 140 -3.49 -8.08 -19.83
N PHE A 141 -3.67 -6.85 -19.35
CA PHE A 141 -4.48 -5.82 -20.03
C PHE A 141 -3.64 -4.86 -20.89
N GLY A 142 -2.36 -5.17 -21.13
CA GLY A 142 -1.50 -4.35 -21.99
C GLY A 142 -1.23 -2.94 -21.45
N LEU A 143 -1.29 -2.74 -20.14
CA LEU A 143 -0.98 -1.46 -19.51
C LEU A 143 0.53 -1.33 -19.31
N ALA A 144 1.14 -0.35 -19.98
CA ALA A 144 2.55 -0.07 -19.84
C ALA A 144 2.89 0.46 -18.45
N THR A 145 3.98 -0.02 -17.87
CA THR A 145 4.58 0.55 -16.67
C THR A 145 5.81 1.39 -17.01
N VAL A 146 6.05 2.42 -16.19
CA VAL A 146 7.24 3.29 -16.31
C VAL A 146 8.19 3.04 -15.14
N ASP A 147 9.50 2.99 -15.44
CA ASP A 147 10.55 2.86 -14.43
C ASP A 147 10.87 4.23 -13.84
N LEU A 148 10.43 4.47 -12.60
CA LEU A 148 10.60 5.75 -11.90
C LEU A 148 12.04 5.98 -11.46
N LEU A 149 12.77 4.91 -11.12
CA LEU A 149 14.18 4.99 -10.69
C LEU A 149 15.06 5.45 -11.85
N SER A 150 14.73 5.04 -13.08
CA SER A 150 15.42 5.54 -14.28
C SER A 150 15.20 7.03 -14.56
N GLY A 151 14.17 7.62 -13.95
CA GLY A 151 13.84 9.04 -14.05
C GLY A 151 14.45 9.91 -12.95
N GLU A 152 15.15 9.33 -11.98
CA GLU A 152 15.84 10.06 -10.93
C GLU A 152 17.24 10.51 -11.39
N PRO A 153 17.78 11.64 -10.88
CA PRO A 153 19.15 12.04 -11.21
C PRO A 153 20.18 10.98 -10.81
N ASN A 154 21.17 10.73 -11.66
CA ASN A 154 22.15 9.68 -11.39
C ASN A 154 22.96 9.97 -10.12
N GLY A 155 22.96 9.02 -9.18
CA GLY A 155 23.63 9.15 -7.89
C GLY A 155 22.89 10.04 -6.89
N SER A 156 21.61 10.32 -7.12
CA SER A 156 20.79 11.07 -6.18
C SER A 156 20.58 10.34 -4.86
N GLU A 157 20.37 11.11 -3.81
CA GLU A 157 20.03 10.68 -2.47
C GLU A 157 18.87 11.49 -1.90
N ASP A 158 18.20 10.91 -0.92
CA ASP A 158 17.15 11.58 -0.17
C ASP A 158 17.73 12.69 0.72
N THR A 159 16.97 13.76 0.89
CA THR A 159 17.39 14.93 1.69
C THR A 159 16.78 14.87 3.09
N TYR A 160 17.61 14.75 4.12
CA TYR A 160 17.16 14.78 5.53
C TYR A 160 17.48 16.13 6.18
N TYR A 161 16.51 16.72 6.85
CA TYR A 161 16.66 18.02 7.53
C TYR A 161 16.00 17.99 8.90
N PHE A 162 16.80 17.92 9.95
CA PHE A 162 16.31 17.72 11.31
C PHE A 162 17.02 18.67 12.28
N SER A 163 16.28 19.19 13.26
CA SER A 163 16.80 20.09 14.29
C SER A 163 17.53 21.30 13.69
N GLY A 164 16.97 21.86 12.60
CA GLY A 164 17.48 23.07 11.95
C GLY A 164 18.76 22.90 11.12
N ARG A 165 19.11 21.67 10.73
CA ARG A 165 20.30 21.38 9.91
C ARG A 165 20.09 20.16 9.01
N TYR A 166 20.87 20.08 7.93
CA TYR A 166 20.93 18.87 7.13
C TYR A 166 21.54 17.72 7.92
N TYR A 167 20.97 16.53 7.73
CA TYR A 167 21.47 15.26 8.24
C TYR A 167 21.95 14.42 7.05
N PRO A 168 23.24 14.48 6.68
CA PRO A 168 23.72 13.85 5.44
C PRO A 168 23.48 12.34 5.45
N LYS A 169 23.19 11.76 4.28
CA LYS A 169 22.96 10.32 4.13
C LYS A 169 24.11 9.49 4.70
N SER A 170 25.36 9.91 4.51
CA SER A 170 26.55 9.25 5.06
C SER A 170 26.56 9.15 6.59
N GLN A 171 26.02 10.18 7.27
CA GLN A 171 25.84 10.15 8.72
C GLN A 171 24.68 9.22 9.10
N ALA A 172 23.55 9.29 8.38
CA ALA A 172 22.43 8.37 8.57
C ALA A 172 22.86 6.90 8.43
N ASP A 173 23.69 6.59 7.44
CA ASP A 173 24.24 5.24 7.24
C ASP A 173 25.03 4.75 8.46
N THR A 174 25.81 5.64 9.08
CA THR A 174 26.64 5.36 10.25
C THR A 174 25.78 5.15 11.48
N ASP A 175 24.83 6.05 11.73
CA ASP A 175 23.95 6.01 12.89
C ASP A 175 22.96 4.83 12.82
N PHE A 176 22.65 4.33 11.61
CA PHE A 176 21.78 3.17 11.42
C PHE A 176 22.44 1.86 11.82
N GLN A 177 23.77 1.77 11.91
CA GLN A 177 24.46 0.52 12.23
C GLN A 177 24.04 -0.14 13.55
N PRO A 178 23.99 0.57 14.71
CA PRO A 178 23.45 -0.01 15.95
C PRO A 178 21.96 -0.37 15.84
N VAL A 179 21.17 0.42 15.11
CA VAL A 179 19.75 0.13 14.84
C VAL A 179 19.60 -1.19 14.07
N HIS A 180 20.45 -1.39 13.07
CA HIS A 180 20.48 -2.61 12.28
C HIS A 180 20.73 -3.85 13.15
N GLN A 181 21.67 -3.78 14.10
CA GLN A 181 21.96 -4.87 15.02
C GLN A 181 20.76 -5.20 15.92
N ALA A 182 20.08 -4.18 16.45
CA ALA A 182 18.85 -4.36 17.21
C ALA A 182 17.74 -5.03 16.39
N LEU A 183 17.53 -4.55 15.16
CA LEU A 183 16.56 -5.14 14.21
C LEU A 183 16.84 -6.62 13.95
N GLN A 184 18.11 -6.99 13.72
CA GLN A 184 18.48 -8.39 13.45
C GLN A 184 18.26 -9.30 14.66
N ARG A 185 18.59 -8.81 15.86
CA ARG A 185 18.30 -9.53 17.12
C ARG A 185 16.80 -9.74 17.28
N ASP A 186 16.02 -8.68 17.13
CA ASP A 186 14.58 -8.70 17.45
C ASP A 186 13.78 -9.50 16.42
N VAL A 187 14.11 -9.41 15.12
CA VAL A 187 13.44 -10.23 14.10
C VAL A 187 13.73 -11.72 14.24
N GLN A 188 14.96 -12.08 14.65
CA GLN A 188 15.33 -13.48 14.90
C GLN A 188 14.61 -14.04 16.12
N ALA A 189 14.49 -13.24 17.19
CA ALA A 189 13.78 -13.63 18.41
C ALA A 189 12.27 -13.77 18.17
N ALA A 190 11.65 -12.79 17.51
CA ALA A 190 10.22 -12.80 17.23
C ALA A 190 9.80 -13.92 16.26
N SER A 191 10.65 -14.20 15.26
CA SER A 191 10.32 -14.96 14.05
C SER A 191 9.20 -14.28 13.23
N TYR A 192 9.37 -14.21 11.92
CA TYR A 192 8.32 -13.70 11.05
C TYR A 192 7.39 -14.81 10.56
N PRO A 193 6.07 -14.56 10.45
CA PRO A 193 5.32 -13.48 11.08
C PRO A 193 4.83 -13.88 12.48
N THR A 194 4.84 -12.93 13.43
CA THR A 194 3.96 -13.03 14.60
C THR A 194 2.51 -12.80 14.14
N THR A 195 1.60 -13.66 14.58
CA THR A 195 0.17 -13.67 14.26
C THR A 195 -0.60 -14.23 15.46
N TYR A 196 -1.93 -14.25 15.39
CA TYR A 196 -2.76 -14.86 16.42
C TYR A 196 -2.53 -16.38 16.60
N LEU A 197 -2.08 -17.08 15.56
CA LEU A 197 -1.77 -18.52 15.61
C LEU A 197 -0.29 -18.84 15.80
N ILE A 198 0.57 -17.99 15.25
CA ILE A 198 2.02 -18.22 15.21
C ILE A 198 2.65 -17.07 15.97
N ASN A 199 3.04 -17.29 17.22
CA ASN A 199 3.72 -16.30 18.03
C ASN A 199 4.74 -16.95 18.97
N ARG A 200 5.75 -16.16 19.35
CA ARG A 200 6.79 -16.51 20.33
C ARG A 200 6.73 -15.50 21.48
N PRO A 201 7.20 -15.85 22.69
CA PRO A 201 7.25 -14.89 23.80
C PRO A 201 7.91 -13.56 23.43
N ASP A 202 9.01 -13.59 22.66
CA ASP A 202 9.70 -12.39 22.19
C ASP A 202 8.86 -11.59 21.17
N GLY A 203 8.14 -12.28 20.28
CA GLY A 203 7.22 -11.65 19.34
C GLY A 203 6.06 -10.95 20.06
N ILE A 204 5.50 -11.57 21.10
CA ILE A 204 4.46 -10.97 21.96
C ILE A 204 5.03 -9.77 22.72
N ALA A 205 6.24 -9.89 23.27
CA ALA A 205 6.89 -8.80 24.00
C ALA A 205 7.13 -7.57 23.11
N LEU A 206 7.60 -7.79 21.87
CA LEU A 206 7.75 -6.73 20.88
C LEU A 206 6.39 -6.18 20.42
N ASP A 207 5.37 -7.02 20.29
CA ASP A 207 4.03 -6.57 19.92
C ASP A 207 3.40 -5.66 20.99
N ASN A 208 3.72 -5.91 22.26
CA ASN A 208 3.23 -5.16 23.41
C ASN A 208 3.99 -3.86 23.71
N ILE A 209 4.93 -3.45 22.84
CA ILE A 209 5.59 -2.15 22.93
C ILE A 209 5.38 -1.37 21.64
N SER A 210 5.38 -0.05 21.76
CA SER A 210 5.16 0.81 20.60
C SER A 210 6.42 0.95 19.73
N VAL A 211 6.26 1.40 18.48
CA VAL A 211 7.40 1.82 17.65
C VAL A 211 8.19 2.91 18.35
N TYR A 212 7.51 3.86 18.98
CA TYR A 212 8.12 4.93 19.76
C TYR A 212 9.03 4.39 20.87
N ASP A 213 8.51 3.48 21.70
CA ASP A 213 9.27 2.87 22.79
C ASP A 213 10.44 2.03 22.29
N TRP A 214 10.28 1.39 21.12
CA TRP A 214 11.36 0.63 20.50
C TRP A 214 12.50 1.56 20.06
N ILE A 215 12.19 2.73 19.49
CA ILE A 215 13.18 3.75 19.11
C ILE A 215 13.93 4.25 20.34
N GLU A 216 13.22 4.59 21.42
CA GLU A 216 13.82 5.05 22.68
C GLU A 216 14.80 4.03 23.28
N ARG A 217 14.51 2.73 23.13
CA ARG A 217 15.35 1.66 23.68
C ARG A 217 16.55 1.31 22.82
N ASN A 218 16.42 1.38 21.50
CA ASN A 218 17.37 0.75 20.58
C ASN A 218 18.16 1.73 19.71
N VAL A 219 17.73 2.99 19.62
CA VAL A 219 18.40 4.02 18.83
C VAL A 219 19.24 4.89 19.77
N PRO A 220 20.56 5.01 19.59
CA PRO A 220 21.38 5.90 20.40
C PRO A 220 20.84 7.33 20.41
N GLY A 221 20.43 7.81 21.59
CA GLY A 221 19.83 9.13 21.78
C GLY A 221 18.33 9.22 21.53
N GLY A 222 17.65 8.10 21.20
CA GLY A 222 16.20 8.05 20.98
C GLY A 222 15.72 9.10 19.97
N HIS A 223 14.54 9.67 20.21
CA HIS A 223 14.00 10.80 19.44
C HIS A 223 14.77 12.12 19.63
N GLY A 224 15.75 12.16 20.55
CA GLY A 224 16.73 13.25 20.65
C GLY A 224 17.81 13.22 19.57
N SER A 225 17.90 12.13 18.80
CA SER A 225 18.85 11.96 17.68
C SER A 225 18.18 12.17 16.31
N PRO A 226 18.91 12.63 15.28
CA PRO A 226 18.38 12.69 13.92
C PRO A 226 17.94 11.32 13.37
N MET A 227 18.61 10.23 13.76
CA MET A 227 18.20 8.88 13.36
C MET A 227 16.85 8.48 13.99
N GLY A 228 16.64 8.78 15.27
CA GLY A 228 15.36 8.54 15.93
C GLY A 228 14.23 9.34 15.30
N GLN A 229 14.46 10.62 14.99
CA GLN A 229 13.50 11.48 14.29
C GLN A 229 13.20 10.99 12.87
N LEU A 230 14.23 10.53 12.13
CA LEU A 230 14.05 9.96 10.80
C LEU A 230 13.18 8.69 10.84
N LEU A 231 13.43 7.79 11.80
CA LEU A 231 12.59 6.59 11.97
C LEU A 231 11.16 6.97 12.39
N ASP A 232 11.00 7.91 13.31
CA ASP A 232 9.67 8.35 13.77
C ASP A 232 8.83 8.87 12.59
N VAL A 233 9.40 9.77 11.79
CA VAL A 233 8.77 10.26 10.56
C VAL A 233 8.44 9.11 9.62
N ALA A 234 9.39 8.18 9.36
CA ALA A 234 9.18 7.04 8.45
C ALA A 234 7.96 6.21 8.83
N TYR A 235 7.84 5.86 10.10
CA TYR A 235 6.78 4.99 10.59
C TYR A 235 5.46 5.71 10.78
N ASN A 236 5.50 7.01 11.07
CA ASN A 236 4.30 7.82 11.10
C ASN A 236 3.64 7.87 9.71
N ILE A 237 4.41 8.21 8.67
CA ILE A 237 3.87 8.33 7.30
C ILE A 237 3.54 6.98 6.66
N GLU A 238 4.31 5.92 6.93
CA GLU A 238 4.08 4.59 6.33
C GLU A 238 2.70 4.03 6.69
N TYR A 239 2.30 4.20 7.95
CA TYR A 239 1.05 3.66 8.49
C TYR A 239 -0.02 4.72 8.75
N GLY A 240 0.32 6.00 8.61
CA GLY A 240 -0.59 7.11 8.85
C GLY A 240 -1.02 7.20 10.31
N ALA A 241 -0.14 6.92 11.26
CA ALA A 241 -0.48 6.88 12.67
C ALA A 241 0.72 7.24 13.56
N GLU A 242 0.48 7.76 14.75
CA GLU A 242 1.55 8.06 15.70
C GLU A 242 2.31 6.79 16.10
N THR A 243 3.63 6.88 16.22
CA THR A 243 4.50 5.72 16.53
C THR A 243 4.26 5.15 17.92
N ASN A 244 3.65 5.93 18.83
CA ASN A 244 3.27 5.50 20.18
C ASN A 244 2.02 4.60 20.23
N VAL A 245 1.24 4.49 19.15
CA VAL A 245 0.08 3.57 19.07
C VAL A 245 0.34 2.35 18.19
N GLN A 246 1.39 2.38 17.39
CA GLN A 246 1.76 1.30 16.48
C GLN A 246 2.58 0.23 17.19
N SER A 247 2.33 -1.05 16.92
CA SER A 247 3.17 -2.14 17.41
C SER A 247 4.59 -2.03 16.88
N SER A 248 5.61 -2.24 17.73
CA SER A 248 7.01 -2.20 17.29
C SER A 248 7.33 -3.24 16.21
N LEU A 249 6.52 -4.29 16.08
CA LEU A 249 6.65 -5.29 15.02
C LEU A 249 6.45 -4.70 13.62
N ASN A 250 5.70 -3.59 13.49
CA ASN A 250 5.63 -2.82 12.24
C ASN A 250 7.04 -2.37 11.81
N LEU A 251 7.85 -1.90 12.75
CA LEU A 251 9.23 -1.50 12.49
C LEU A 251 10.16 -2.70 12.30
N VAL A 252 10.12 -3.64 13.24
CA VAL A 252 11.03 -4.79 13.25
C VAL A 252 10.88 -5.65 12.00
N TYR A 253 9.64 -5.92 11.54
CA TYR A 253 9.44 -6.71 10.33
C TYR A 253 9.72 -5.93 9.07
N LEU A 254 9.36 -4.64 9.00
CA LEU A 254 9.57 -3.88 7.78
C LEU A 254 11.06 -3.71 7.45
N LEU A 255 11.94 -3.52 8.45
CA LEU A 255 13.38 -3.33 8.21
C LEU A 255 14.22 -4.58 8.48
N GLY A 256 13.85 -5.35 9.50
CA GLY A 256 14.61 -6.50 9.97
C GLY A 256 14.40 -7.75 9.12
N PHE A 257 13.18 -7.97 8.62
CA PHE A 257 12.82 -9.20 7.90
C PHE A 257 13.33 -9.19 6.45
N ASN A 258 13.78 -10.36 6.01
CA ASN A 258 14.13 -10.65 4.63
C ASN A 258 13.62 -12.05 4.28
N GLU A 259 12.72 -12.15 3.30
CA GLU A 259 12.14 -13.43 2.83
C GLU A 259 13.21 -14.41 2.32
N LYS A 260 14.40 -13.94 1.95
CA LYS A 260 15.52 -14.77 1.48
C LYS A 260 16.81 -14.48 2.25
N PRO A 261 16.98 -15.03 3.47
CA PRO A 261 18.24 -14.94 4.19
C PRO A 261 19.38 -15.52 3.34
N GLY A 262 20.40 -14.72 3.06
CA GLY A 262 21.57 -15.19 2.30
C GLY A 262 21.46 -15.16 0.77
N ASN A 263 20.48 -14.46 0.18
CA ASN A 263 20.50 -14.15 -1.25
C ASN A 263 20.50 -12.62 -1.45
N PHE A 264 21.54 -12.09 -2.09
CA PHE A 264 21.66 -10.66 -2.38
C PHE A 264 20.62 -10.29 -3.45
N ALA A 265 19.66 -9.44 -3.10
CA ALA A 265 18.74 -8.84 -4.05
C ALA A 265 19.26 -7.42 -4.35
N ILE A 266 19.73 -7.21 -5.58
CA ILE A 266 20.29 -5.92 -6.06
C ILE A 266 19.35 -4.73 -5.78
N PHE A 267 18.04 -4.97 -5.63
CA PHE A 267 16.99 -3.95 -5.42
C PHE A 267 16.16 -4.16 -4.14
N GLY A 268 16.65 -4.93 -3.16
CA GLY A 268 15.95 -5.11 -1.87
C GLY A 268 14.55 -5.73 -1.97
N ALA A 269 13.73 -5.50 -0.93
CA ALA A 269 12.36 -6.03 -0.80
C ALA A 269 11.26 -5.06 -1.31
N SER A 270 11.59 -3.81 -1.60
CA SER A 270 10.78 -2.79 -2.28
C SER A 270 11.70 -1.81 -2.96
N ASN A 271 11.27 -1.33 -4.11
CA ASN A 271 12.02 -0.38 -4.92
C ASN A 271 11.12 0.68 -5.56
N GLU A 272 9.81 0.63 -5.31
CA GLU A 272 8.79 1.60 -5.75
C GLU A 272 8.93 1.93 -7.23
N LYS A 273 9.34 0.92 -7.99
CA LYS A 273 9.99 1.12 -9.27
C LYS A 273 9.01 1.56 -10.34
N TYR A 274 7.74 1.20 -10.21
CA TYR A 274 6.79 1.30 -11.29
C TYR A 274 5.57 2.15 -10.94
N HIS A 275 5.10 2.90 -11.95
CA HIS A 275 3.71 3.36 -12.09
C HIS A 275 3.12 2.81 -13.39
N ILE A 276 1.79 2.78 -13.49
CA ILE A 276 1.11 2.60 -14.78
C ILE A 276 1.05 3.93 -15.53
N VAL A 277 1.44 3.92 -16.80
CA VAL A 277 1.41 5.10 -17.66
C VAL A 277 -0.02 5.65 -17.77
N GLY A 278 -0.19 6.93 -17.43
CA GLY A 278 -1.49 7.61 -17.43
C GLY A 278 -2.36 7.33 -16.19
N GLY A 279 -1.79 6.73 -15.15
CA GLY A 279 -2.42 6.57 -13.84
C GLY A 279 -2.78 5.13 -13.51
N ASN A 280 -2.58 4.75 -12.25
CA ASN A 280 -2.85 3.41 -11.75
C ASN A 280 -4.33 3.04 -11.81
N GLN A 281 -5.24 4.01 -11.72
CA GLN A 281 -6.69 3.78 -11.79
C GLN A 281 -7.13 3.11 -13.09
N ARG A 282 -6.35 3.21 -14.16
CA ARG A 282 -6.61 2.53 -15.43
C ARG A 282 -6.72 1.01 -15.28
N LEU A 283 -6.00 0.41 -14.32
CA LEU A 283 -6.04 -1.03 -14.10
C LEU A 283 -7.39 -1.53 -13.59
N PRO A 284 -7.94 -1.03 -12.48
CA PRO A 284 -9.28 -1.43 -12.06
C PRO A 284 -10.36 -1.04 -13.09
N GLU A 285 -10.22 0.08 -13.81
CA GLU A 285 -11.15 0.45 -14.88
C GLU A 285 -11.19 -0.56 -16.03
N VAL A 286 -10.01 -0.98 -16.54
CA VAL A 286 -9.96 -1.97 -17.63
C VAL A 286 -10.43 -3.35 -17.18
N ILE A 287 -10.17 -3.75 -15.93
CA ILE A 287 -10.73 -4.98 -15.38
C ILE A 287 -12.26 -4.91 -15.38
N ALA A 288 -12.83 -3.84 -14.81
CA ALA A 288 -14.28 -3.65 -14.73
C ALA A 288 -14.95 -3.67 -16.11
N ALA A 289 -14.32 -3.06 -17.13
CA ALA A 289 -14.81 -3.05 -18.50
C ALA A 289 -14.77 -4.43 -19.20
N ASN A 290 -13.98 -5.38 -18.68
CA ASN A 290 -13.82 -6.73 -19.22
C ASN A 290 -14.54 -7.81 -18.38
N LEU A 291 -15.33 -7.42 -17.38
CA LEU A 291 -16.20 -8.34 -16.66
C LEU A 291 -17.44 -8.67 -17.50
N GLN A 292 -17.89 -9.93 -17.46
CA GLN A 292 -19.10 -10.41 -18.13
C GLN A 292 -20.35 -9.67 -17.66
N ARG A 293 -20.37 -9.25 -16.39
CA ARG A 293 -21.43 -8.43 -15.80
C ARG A 293 -20.87 -7.05 -15.47
N PRO A 294 -21.57 -5.97 -15.86
CA PRO A 294 -21.15 -4.63 -15.50
C PRO A 294 -21.21 -4.43 -13.98
N VAL A 295 -20.24 -3.68 -13.45
CA VAL A 295 -20.23 -3.24 -12.05
C VAL A 295 -21.45 -2.38 -11.77
N GLN A 296 -22.13 -2.66 -10.66
CA GLN A 296 -23.29 -1.89 -10.19
C GLN A 296 -22.82 -0.71 -9.32
N THR A 297 -22.55 0.43 -9.94
CA THR A 297 -22.13 1.67 -9.25
C THR A 297 -23.30 2.40 -8.59
N GLY A 298 -23.05 3.15 -7.52
CA GLY A 298 -24.08 3.82 -6.72
C GLY A 298 -24.85 2.90 -5.76
N TRP A 299 -24.41 1.65 -5.60
CA TRP A 299 -25.00 0.65 -4.71
C TRP A 299 -24.22 0.57 -3.39
N ARG A 300 -24.63 1.37 -2.41
CA ARG A 300 -23.99 1.38 -1.09
C ARG A 300 -24.58 0.29 -0.20
N MET A 301 -23.79 -0.72 0.15
CA MET A 301 -24.21 -1.68 1.18
C MET A 301 -24.45 -0.95 2.52
N THR A 302 -25.58 -1.25 3.16
CA THR A 302 -25.95 -0.71 4.48
C THR A 302 -26.07 -1.81 5.54
N ALA A 303 -26.39 -3.05 5.13
CA ALA A 303 -26.46 -4.19 6.03
C ALA A 303 -26.13 -5.52 5.34
N ILE A 304 -25.67 -6.49 6.13
CA ILE A 304 -25.50 -7.89 5.72
C ILE A 304 -25.97 -8.82 6.84
N GLY A 305 -26.60 -9.94 6.48
CA GLY A 305 -26.98 -10.98 7.42
C GLY A 305 -27.49 -12.24 6.73
N PHE A 306 -28.02 -13.18 7.51
CA PHE A 306 -28.64 -14.40 6.99
C PHE A 306 -30.16 -14.31 6.91
N ASN A 307 -30.73 -14.87 5.84
CA ASN A 307 -32.14 -15.23 5.79
C ASN A 307 -32.39 -16.56 6.51
N SER A 308 -33.65 -16.90 6.74
CA SER A 308 -34.05 -18.17 7.37
C SER A 308 -33.70 -19.42 6.54
N ASP A 309 -33.55 -19.27 5.22
CA ASP A 309 -33.13 -20.34 4.31
C ASP A 309 -31.60 -20.53 4.24
N GLY A 310 -30.84 -19.75 5.02
CA GLY A 310 -29.38 -19.78 5.05
C GLY A 310 -28.69 -18.97 3.95
N SER A 311 -29.43 -18.38 3.01
CA SER A 311 -28.87 -17.44 2.03
C SER A 311 -28.42 -16.14 2.72
N ILE A 312 -27.40 -15.50 2.15
CA ILE A 312 -26.88 -14.23 2.63
C ILE A 312 -27.75 -13.11 2.05
N ARG A 313 -28.37 -12.33 2.93
CA ARG A 313 -29.11 -11.12 2.60
C ARG A 313 -28.17 -9.92 2.67
N VAL A 314 -28.05 -9.16 1.59
CA VAL A 314 -27.34 -7.88 1.56
C VAL A 314 -28.33 -6.77 1.24
N THR A 315 -28.34 -5.73 2.07
CA THR A 315 -29.19 -4.55 1.90
C THR A 315 -28.34 -3.40 1.37
N PHE A 316 -28.86 -2.69 0.38
CA PHE A 316 -28.23 -1.56 -0.27
C PHE A 316 -29.10 -0.29 -0.17
N SER A 317 -28.44 0.87 -0.14
CA SER A 317 -29.04 2.16 -0.48
C SER A 317 -28.65 2.53 -1.90
N VAL A 318 -29.63 2.73 -2.77
CA VAL A 318 -29.47 3.07 -4.19
C VAL A 318 -30.34 4.27 -4.50
N GLY A 319 -29.75 5.43 -4.78
CA GLY A 319 -30.52 6.66 -5.00
C GLY A 319 -31.46 7.03 -3.84
N GLY A 320 -31.09 6.66 -2.59
CA GLY A 320 -31.92 6.85 -1.40
C GLY A 320 -32.99 5.78 -1.16
N GLN A 321 -33.13 4.81 -2.07
CA GLN A 321 -34.06 3.68 -1.93
C GLN A 321 -33.36 2.46 -1.33
N THR A 322 -34.11 1.68 -0.56
CA THR A 322 -33.60 0.41 -0.01
C THR A 322 -33.80 -0.71 -1.02
N MET A 323 -32.70 -1.35 -1.44
CA MET A 323 -32.69 -2.55 -2.27
C MET A 323 -32.16 -3.73 -1.47
N VAL A 324 -32.59 -4.95 -1.79
CA VAL A 324 -32.16 -6.17 -1.12
C VAL A 324 -31.82 -7.23 -2.15
N GLU A 325 -30.64 -7.84 -2.01
CA GLU A 325 -30.19 -8.94 -2.85
C GLU A 325 -29.81 -10.14 -1.97
N ASN A 326 -30.01 -11.34 -2.50
CA ASN A 326 -29.71 -12.59 -1.81
C ASN A 326 -28.65 -13.38 -2.57
N PHE A 327 -27.67 -13.89 -1.83
CA PHE A 327 -26.49 -14.58 -2.37
C PHE A 327 -26.22 -15.89 -1.64
N ASP A 328 -25.53 -16.80 -2.33
CA ASP A 328 -25.06 -18.05 -1.75
C ASP A 328 -23.61 -17.91 -1.24
N ARG A 329 -22.87 -16.94 -1.79
CA ARG A 329 -21.55 -16.49 -1.32
C ARG A 329 -21.42 -14.97 -1.45
N VAL A 330 -20.75 -14.34 -0.49
CA VAL A 330 -20.42 -12.91 -0.55
C VAL A 330 -18.94 -12.70 -0.29
N ILE A 331 -18.27 -11.89 -1.11
CA ILE A 331 -16.93 -11.36 -0.83
C ILE A 331 -17.07 -9.92 -0.37
N LEU A 332 -16.69 -9.63 0.88
CA LEU A 332 -16.57 -8.28 1.40
C LEU A 332 -15.16 -7.76 1.07
N ALA A 333 -15.05 -6.88 0.07
CA ALA A 333 -13.81 -6.28 -0.40
C ALA A 333 -13.70 -4.79 -0.05
N LEU A 334 -14.33 -4.38 1.06
CA LEU A 334 -14.29 -3.03 1.63
C LEU A 334 -13.39 -2.99 2.89
N PRO A 335 -12.81 -1.83 3.25
CA PRO A 335 -12.01 -1.72 4.47
C PRO A 335 -12.83 -1.98 5.74
N PHE A 336 -12.20 -2.54 6.78
CA PHE A 336 -12.83 -2.66 8.10
C PHE A 336 -13.22 -1.30 8.72
N ALA A 337 -12.50 -0.22 8.37
CA ALA A 337 -12.87 1.14 8.74
C ALA A 337 -14.25 1.55 8.20
N VAL A 338 -14.69 1.00 7.07
CA VAL A 338 -16.04 1.20 6.53
C VAL A 338 -17.00 0.17 7.13
N LEU A 339 -16.63 -1.12 7.14
CA LEU A 339 -17.51 -2.19 7.60
C LEU A 339 -17.99 -1.98 9.04
N ARG A 340 -17.14 -1.44 9.93
CA ARG A 340 -17.49 -1.13 11.32
C ARG A 340 -18.59 -0.06 11.47
N THR A 341 -18.92 0.65 10.40
CA THR A 341 -20.00 1.66 10.35
C THR A 341 -21.32 1.10 9.78
N LEU A 342 -21.33 -0.15 9.31
CA LEU A 342 -22.48 -0.81 8.68
C LEU A 342 -23.14 -1.81 9.63
N ASN A 343 -24.37 -2.21 9.34
CA ASN A 343 -25.07 -3.19 10.18
C ASN A 343 -24.77 -4.63 9.74
N TYR A 344 -23.88 -5.30 10.47
CA TYR A 344 -23.54 -6.72 10.23
C TYR A 344 -23.91 -7.63 11.41
N HIS A 345 -24.74 -7.17 12.36
CA HIS A 345 -25.09 -7.94 13.56
C HIS A 345 -25.81 -9.26 13.25
N LYS A 346 -26.47 -9.37 12.09
CA LYS A 346 -27.15 -10.58 11.63
C LYS A 346 -26.27 -11.48 10.73
N ALA A 347 -24.99 -11.14 10.56
CA ALA A 347 -24.04 -11.92 9.76
C ALA A 347 -23.32 -13.00 10.56
N ASN A 348 -23.65 -13.16 11.85
CA ASN A 348 -23.11 -14.21 12.73
C ASN A 348 -21.58 -14.27 12.75
N PHE A 349 -20.93 -13.10 12.72
CA PHE A 349 -19.48 -13.01 12.87
C PHE A 349 -19.07 -13.34 14.30
N ASP A 350 -18.05 -14.18 14.45
CA ASP A 350 -17.51 -14.54 15.76
C ASP A 350 -16.86 -13.34 16.48
N ASN A 351 -16.55 -13.52 17.77
CA ASN A 351 -15.99 -12.45 18.60
C ASN A 351 -14.65 -11.93 18.07
N LEU A 352 -13.76 -12.81 17.59
CA LEU A 352 -12.44 -12.40 17.13
C LEU A 352 -12.54 -11.58 15.83
N LYS A 353 -13.48 -11.94 14.95
CA LYS A 353 -13.82 -11.14 13.76
C LYS A 353 -14.41 -9.79 14.17
N ASN A 354 -15.32 -9.75 15.12
CA ASN A 354 -15.90 -8.50 15.62
C ASN A 354 -14.82 -7.58 16.19
N THR A 355 -13.90 -8.12 16.99
CA THR A 355 -12.73 -7.38 17.48
C THR A 355 -11.87 -6.87 16.33
N ALA A 356 -11.49 -7.71 15.37
CA ALA A 356 -10.68 -7.27 14.22
C ALA A 356 -11.37 -6.16 13.41
N ILE A 357 -12.67 -6.29 13.14
CA ILE A 357 -13.46 -5.27 12.42
C ILE A 357 -13.48 -3.95 13.17
N GLN A 358 -13.70 -3.97 14.48
CA GLN A 358 -13.84 -2.75 15.30
C GLN A 358 -12.49 -2.11 15.63
N GLU A 359 -11.44 -2.92 15.84
CA GLU A 359 -10.20 -2.48 16.45
C GLU A 359 -9.03 -2.35 15.48
N LEU A 360 -9.03 -2.95 14.28
CA LEU A 360 -7.91 -2.79 13.35
C LEU A 360 -7.60 -1.31 13.10
N GLY A 361 -6.31 -0.94 13.11
CA GLY A 361 -5.85 0.42 12.92
C GLY A 361 -6.33 1.02 11.60
N ARG A 362 -6.70 2.31 11.65
CA ARG A 362 -7.08 3.11 10.48
C ARG A 362 -6.05 4.23 10.30
N GLY A 363 -5.11 4.02 9.39
CA GLY A 363 -4.14 5.05 9.03
C GLY A 363 -4.82 6.28 8.46
N ARG A 364 -4.29 7.45 8.79
CA ARG A 364 -4.63 8.74 8.22
C ARG A 364 -3.40 9.28 7.52
N ASN A 365 -3.47 9.40 6.21
CA ASN A 365 -2.46 10.02 5.39
C ASN A 365 -3.10 11.01 4.44
N ASP A 366 -2.45 12.14 4.25
CA ASP A 366 -2.88 13.16 3.31
C ASP A 366 -1.80 13.36 2.25
N LYS A 367 -2.24 13.70 1.02
CA LYS A 367 -1.36 14.07 -0.09
C LYS A 367 -1.67 15.49 -0.52
N LEU A 368 -0.86 16.44 -0.09
CA LEU A 368 -0.86 17.79 -0.63
C LEU A 368 0.16 17.86 -1.77
N GLN A 369 -0.30 18.04 -3.00
CA GLN A 369 0.55 18.01 -4.18
C GLN A 369 0.65 19.41 -4.76
N LEU A 370 1.85 19.88 -5.07
CA LEU A 370 2.12 21.20 -5.64
C LEU A 370 2.89 21.05 -6.95
N GLN A 371 2.52 21.81 -7.98
CA GLN A 371 3.30 21.88 -9.21
C GLN A 371 4.23 23.10 -9.23
N PHE A 372 5.46 22.86 -9.63
CA PHE A 372 6.52 23.83 -9.78
C PHE A 372 6.87 23.96 -11.27
N SER A 373 7.32 25.14 -11.67
CA SER A 373 7.74 25.45 -13.05
C SER A 373 8.97 24.65 -13.50
N VAL A 374 9.75 24.17 -12.55
CA VAL A 374 10.93 23.30 -12.73
C VAL A 374 10.98 22.30 -11.58
N ARG A 375 11.54 21.11 -11.81
CA ARG A 375 11.93 20.15 -10.77
C ARG A 375 13.13 20.68 -9.99
N TYR A 376 12.90 21.70 -9.17
CA TYR A 376 13.96 22.47 -8.50
C TYR A 376 14.87 21.62 -7.60
N TRP A 377 14.32 20.55 -7.05
CA TRP A 377 14.99 19.59 -6.18
C TRP A 377 15.91 18.60 -6.91
N ASP A 378 15.83 18.49 -8.24
CA ASP A 378 16.68 17.57 -9.01
C ASP A 378 18.08 18.18 -9.17
N GLY A 379 19.09 17.50 -8.64
CA GLY A 379 20.49 17.94 -8.76
C GLY A 379 21.06 18.57 -7.50
N THR A 380 22.05 19.44 -7.67
CA THR A 380 22.80 20.06 -6.56
C THR A 380 22.20 21.40 -6.16
N GLY A 381 22.13 21.67 -4.86
CA GLY A 381 21.67 22.95 -4.31
C GLY A 381 22.32 23.26 -2.97
N THR A 382 21.56 23.85 -2.05
CA THR A 382 22.01 24.10 -0.67
C THR A 382 22.01 22.82 0.19
N TRP A 383 21.28 21.79 -0.25
CA TRP A 383 21.22 20.48 0.37
C TRP A 383 22.47 19.64 0.03
N PRO A 384 22.86 18.69 0.90
CA PRO A 384 23.96 17.80 0.63
C PRO A 384 23.64 16.84 -0.52
N GLY A 385 24.66 16.48 -1.29
CA GLY A 385 24.55 15.48 -2.36
C GLY A 385 23.79 15.95 -3.60
N ILE A 386 23.17 14.99 -4.29
CA ILE A 386 22.34 15.20 -5.47
C ILE A 386 20.90 14.89 -5.05
N GLY A 387 20.01 15.87 -5.11
CA GLY A 387 18.59 15.69 -4.74
C GLY A 387 17.77 15.02 -5.85
N ASN A 388 16.68 14.36 -5.43
CA ASN A 388 15.67 13.70 -6.27
C ASN A 388 14.22 14.13 -5.93
N GLY A 389 14.07 15.08 -5.01
CA GLY A 389 12.78 15.52 -4.49
C GLY A 389 12.23 14.69 -3.34
N ASN A 390 12.93 13.62 -2.93
CA ASN A 390 12.62 12.98 -1.67
C ASN A 390 13.22 13.79 -0.53
N SER A 391 12.39 14.14 0.46
CA SER A 391 12.90 14.77 1.67
C SER A 391 12.13 14.37 2.91
N TYR A 392 12.79 14.54 4.06
CA TYR A 392 12.25 14.26 5.40
C TYR A 392 12.68 15.36 6.34
N ALA A 393 11.71 15.92 7.05
CA ALA A 393 11.99 17.05 7.91
C ALA A 393 11.11 17.12 9.15
N ASP A 394 11.52 17.97 10.09
CA ASP A 394 10.78 18.36 11.29
C ASP A 394 10.32 19.84 11.23
N THR A 395 10.31 20.45 10.04
CA THR A 395 9.97 21.87 9.83
C THR A 395 8.46 22.14 9.75
N GLY A 396 7.63 21.13 10.02
CA GLY A 396 6.17 21.19 10.00
C GLY A 396 5.50 20.40 8.87
N TYR A 397 6.30 19.80 7.99
CA TYR A 397 5.89 18.72 7.08
C TYR A 397 6.72 17.47 7.38
N GLN A 398 6.32 16.30 6.86
CA GLN A 398 7.00 15.02 7.18
C GLN A 398 7.80 14.46 6.01
N ASN A 399 7.19 14.35 4.82
CA ASN A 399 7.85 13.74 3.69
C ASN A 399 7.47 14.41 2.37
N THR A 400 8.43 14.48 1.44
CA THR A 400 8.13 14.72 0.03
C THR A 400 8.68 13.65 -0.91
N TRP A 401 8.12 13.59 -2.12
CA TRP A 401 8.76 12.95 -3.28
C TRP A 401 8.33 13.58 -4.60
N ASN A 402 9.15 13.37 -5.63
CA ASN A 402 8.85 13.79 -7.00
C ASN A 402 7.83 12.85 -7.65
N VAL A 403 6.60 13.32 -7.82
CA VAL A 403 5.49 12.58 -8.44
C VAL A 403 5.66 12.49 -9.97
N THR A 404 6.44 13.40 -10.55
CA THR A 404 6.64 13.53 -12.01
C THR A 404 7.91 12.84 -12.52
N ARG A 405 8.48 11.91 -11.74
CA ARG A 405 9.55 11.01 -12.21
C ARG A 405 9.11 10.35 -13.51
N SER A 406 9.98 10.41 -14.51
CA SER A 406 9.75 9.83 -15.85
C SER A 406 8.50 10.37 -16.59
N GLN A 407 7.97 11.53 -16.19
CA GLN A 407 6.91 12.25 -16.92
C GLN A 407 7.49 13.39 -17.76
N PRO A 408 6.88 13.74 -18.91
CA PRO A 408 7.39 14.79 -19.80
C PRO A 408 7.30 16.19 -19.18
N GLY A 409 8.00 17.14 -19.82
CA GLY A 409 8.00 18.56 -19.46
C GLY A 409 9.05 18.94 -18.42
N SER A 410 9.27 20.24 -18.23
CA SER A 410 10.17 20.78 -17.20
C SER A 410 9.52 20.92 -15.83
N ALA A 411 8.20 21.17 -15.82
CA ALA A 411 7.41 21.30 -14.61
C ALA A 411 7.47 20.01 -13.78
N GLY A 412 7.44 20.15 -12.47
CA GLY A 412 7.49 19.02 -11.53
C GLY A 412 6.37 19.09 -10.52
N ILE A 413 5.81 17.95 -10.14
CA ILE A 413 4.89 17.86 -8.99
C ILE A 413 5.67 17.27 -7.82
N LEU A 414 5.67 18.01 -6.71
CA LEU A 414 6.16 17.54 -5.43
C LEU A 414 4.95 17.27 -4.54
N VAL A 415 4.90 16.11 -3.92
CA VAL A 415 3.91 15.84 -2.88
C VAL A 415 4.52 16.15 -1.52
N ASP A 416 3.73 16.78 -0.65
CA ASP A 416 3.83 16.71 0.80
C ASP A 416 2.92 15.57 1.26
N TYR A 417 3.56 14.53 1.78
CA TYR A 417 2.89 13.34 2.28
C TYR A 417 3.02 13.30 3.79
N THR A 418 1.87 13.40 4.44
CA THR A 418 1.76 13.47 5.89
C THR A 418 1.00 12.25 6.42
N GLY A 419 1.30 11.87 7.64
CA GLY A 419 0.66 10.80 8.40
C GLY A 419 0.14 11.31 9.74
N GLY A 420 -0.71 10.50 10.37
CA GLY A 420 -1.11 10.69 11.76
C GLY A 420 -1.72 12.07 12.04
N ASP A 421 -1.24 12.71 13.09
CA ASP A 421 -1.72 14.01 13.54
C ASP A 421 -1.30 15.17 12.62
N VAL A 422 -0.23 15.00 11.83
CA VAL A 422 0.17 16.02 10.85
C VAL A 422 -0.83 16.04 9.69
N ALA A 423 -1.21 14.88 9.13
CA ALA A 423 -2.38 14.75 8.26
C ALA A 423 -3.68 15.16 8.98
N GLY A 424 -3.68 15.02 10.30
CA GLY A 424 -4.66 15.53 11.27
C GLY A 424 -4.95 17.02 11.18
N SER A 425 -3.89 17.80 11.01
CA SER A 425 -3.83 19.23 11.29
C SER A 425 -4.64 20.09 10.32
N PHE A 426 -4.92 19.56 9.13
CA PHE A 426 -5.70 20.24 8.11
C PHE A 426 -7.04 19.52 7.90
N ALA A 427 -8.14 20.26 7.99
CA ALA A 427 -9.50 19.71 7.96
C ALA A 427 -10.32 20.32 6.81
N PRO A 428 -10.14 19.84 5.57
CA PRO A 428 -10.97 20.27 4.46
C PRO A 428 -12.38 19.68 4.59
N SER A 429 -13.35 20.29 3.92
CA SER A 429 -14.74 19.80 3.89
C SER A 429 -14.97 18.63 2.93
N THR A 430 -14.01 18.35 2.04
CA THR A 430 -14.13 17.32 1.01
C THR A 430 -12.84 16.49 0.92
N PRO A 431 -12.92 15.20 0.57
CA PRO A 431 -11.75 14.32 0.53
C PRO A 431 -10.77 14.64 -0.59
N TYR A 432 -11.23 15.24 -1.69
CA TYR A 432 -10.39 15.56 -2.85
C TYR A 432 -10.74 16.96 -3.34
N SER A 433 -9.77 17.87 -3.36
CA SER A 433 -10.00 19.23 -3.87
C SER A 433 -8.73 19.87 -4.42
N ALA A 434 -8.91 20.88 -5.25
CA ALA A 434 -7.83 21.63 -5.89
C ALA A 434 -7.81 23.08 -5.38
N ALA A 435 -6.63 23.71 -5.34
CA ALA A 435 -6.46 25.10 -4.90
C ALA A 435 -7.29 26.10 -5.73
N GLN A 436 -7.61 25.75 -6.97
CA GLN A 436 -8.43 26.55 -7.88
C GLN A 436 -9.90 26.62 -7.44
N THR A 437 -10.39 25.59 -6.74
CA THR A 437 -11.79 25.49 -6.30
C THR A 437 -11.95 25.54 -4.79
N ASN A 438 -10.86 25.35 -4.03
CA ASN A 438 -10.86 25.35 -2.57
C ASN A 438 -9.75 26.26 -2.00
N PRO A 439 -10.10 27.44 -1.42
CA PRO A 439 -9.12 28.36 -0.86
C PRO A 439 -8.37 27.79 0.35
N GLN A 440 -8.93 26.80 1.05
CA GLN A 440 -8.22 26.14 2.15
C GLN A 440 -6.99 25.38 1.61
N VAL A 441 -7.10 24.72 0.44
CA VAL A 441 -5.97 24.02 -0.19
C VAL A 441 -4.89 25.01 -0.61
N ALA A 442 -5.27 26.17 -1.15
CA ALA A 442 -4.32 27.23 -1.49
C ALA A 442 -3.60 27.78 -0.24
N ALA A 443 -4.30 27.89 0.90
CA ALA A 443 -3.69 28.28 2.17
C ALA A 443 -2.72 27.20 2.68
N TYR A 444 -3.10 25.93 2.63
CA TYR A 444 -2.23 24.83 3.05
C TYR A 444 -0.97 24.74 2.17
N ALA A 445 -1.11 24.89 0.85
CA ALA A 445 0.03 24.97 -0.07
C ALA A 445 1.01 26.09 0.34
N LYS A 446 0.52 27.27 0.73
CA LYS A 446 1.40 28.37 1.22
C LYS A 446 2.07 28.04 2.55
N THR A 447 1.39 27.38 3.47
CA THR A 447 1.99 26.89 4.72
C THR A 447 3.10 25.89 4.42
N PHE A 448 2.84 24.89 3.58
CA PHE A 448 3.85 23.92 3.18
C PHE A 448 5.06 24.57 2.51
N LEU A 449 4.85 25.55 1.63
CA LEU A 449 5.96 26.31 1.02
C LEU A 449 6.85 26.99 2.07
N GLN A 450 6.28 27.55 3.14
CA GLN A 450 7.07 28.10 4.26
C GLN A 450 7.87 27.02 5.01
N GLN A 451 7.30 25.82 5.14
CA GLN A 451 7.91 24.70 5.86
C GLN A 451 9.03 24.02 5.05
N ILE A 452 8.93 23.97 3.73
CA ILE A 452 9.94 23.36 2.85
C ILE A 452 11.04 24.33 2.42
N GLU A 453 10.82 25.65 2.50
CA GLU A 453 11.82 26.67 2.15
C GLU A 453 13.17 26.49 2.88
N PRO A 454 13.25 26.12 4.17
CA PRO A 454 14.54 25.82 4.83
C PRO A 454 15.26 24.60 4.25
N VAL A 455 14.54 23.66 3.65
CA VAL A 455 15.07 22.38 3.12
C VAL A 455 15.52 22.54 1.67
N PHE A 456 14.71 23.21 0.84
CA PHE A 456 15.03 23.54 -0.54
C PHE A 456 14.96 25.06 -0.72
N GLN A 457 16.02 25.78 -0.31
CA GLN A 457 16.04 27.24 -0.32
C GLN A 457 15.73 27.81 -1.70
N GLY A 458 14.74 28.72 -1.81
CA GLY A 458 14.31 29.33 -3.06
C GLY A 458 13.18 28.58 -3.79
N ILE A 459 12.76 27.41 -3.31
CA ILE A 459 11.72 26.58 -3.94
C ILE A 459 10.37 27.30 -4.03
N THR A 460 10.03 28.16 -3.06
CA THR A 460 8.77 28.92 -3.05
C THR A 460 8.61 29.76 -4.32
N SER A 461 9.69 30.36 -4.81
CA SER A 461 9.67 31.15 -6.04
C SER A 461 9.37 30.34 -7.32
N LYS A 462 9.43 29.02 -7.24
CA LYS A 462 9.22 28.10 -8.38
C LYS A 462 7.81 27.56 -8.46
N TRP A 463 6.99 27.71 -7.42
CA TRP A 463 5.60 27.25 -7.40
C TRP A 463 4.76 28.02 -8.43
N ASN A 464 3.97 27.30 -9.23
CA ASN A 464 3.18 27.89 -10.30
C ASN A 464 1.71 28.18 -9.92
N GLY A 465 1.39 28.08 -8.62
CA GLY A 465 0.04 28.33 -8.09
C GLY A 465 -0.90 27.13 -8.09
N ARG A 466 -0.50 25.98 -8.68
CA ARG A 466 -1.34 24.78 -8.71
C ARG A 466 -1.06 23.90 -7.49
N ALA A 467 -2.12 23.48 -6.83
CA ALA A 467 -2.04 22.48 -5.78
C ALA A 467 -3.33 21.65 -5.71
N THR A 468 -3.22 20.42 -5.22
CA THR A 468 -4.35 19.55 -4.92
C THR A 468 -4.15 18.88 -3.59
N LEU A 469 -5.24 18.55 -2.89
CA LEU A 469 -5.20 17.84 -1.63
C LEU A 469 -6.09 16.60 -1.67
N SER A 470 -5.52 15.47 -1.24
CA SER A 470 -6.21 14.23 -0.93
C SER A 470 -6.24 13.98 0.56
N VAL A 471 -7.43 13.70 1.11
CA VAL A 471 -7.69 13.30 2.49
C VAL A 471 -8.62 12.09 2.49
N PRO A 472 -8.11 10.87 2.16
CA PRO A 472 -8.92 9.66 2.00
C PRO A 472 -9.73 9.30 3.24
N ALA A 473 -9.27 9.69 4.44
CA ALA A 473 -9.99 9.46 5.69
C ALA A 473 -11.36 10.16 5.75
N LEU A 474 -11.59 11.20 4.95
CA LEU A 474 -12.89 11.88 4.83
C LEU A 474 -13.83 11.23 3.80
N ASP A 475 -13.35 10.33 2.94
CA ASP A 475 -14.22 9.63 2.00
C ASP A 475 -15.01 8.55 2.76
N PRO A 476 -16.36 8.60 2.80
CA PRO A 476 -17.19 7.64 3.53
C PRO A 476 -17.17 6.21 2.94
N ASN A 477 -16.50 6.02 1.80
CA ASN A 477 -16.25 4.72 1.18
C ASN A 477 -14.84 4.18 1.49
N LEU A 478 -13.98 4.98 2.13
CA LEU A 478 -12.63 4.59 2.53
C LEU A 478 -12.47 4.62 4.06
N ASN A 479 -12.80 5.76 4.69
CA ASN A 479 -12.74 6.03 6.14
C ASN A 479 -11.35 5.76 6.78
N CYS A 480 -10.33 5.59 5.94
CA CYS A 480 -8.93 5.42 6.27
C CYS A 480 -8.10 5.59 4.99
N SER A 481 -6.79 5.77 5.15
CA SER A 481 -5.81 5.63 4.08
C SER A 481 -5.43 4.17 3.94
N TYR A 482 -4.80 3.59 4.96
CA TYR A 482 -4.35 2.19 4.97
C TYR A 482 -4.62 1.53 6.33
N SER A 483 -4.58 0.20 6.38
CA SER A 483 -4.65 -0.54 7.65
C SER A 483 -3.27 -0.73 8.26
N TYR A 484 -3.23 -0.80 9.59
CA TYR A 484 -2.03 -1.12 10.36
C TYR A 484 -2.41 -1.84 11.66
N TRP A 485 -1.46 -2.57 12.25
CA TRP A 485 -1.63 -3.18 13.56
C TRP A 485 -1.15 -2.25 14.68
N LYS A 486 -2.04 -1.99 15.64
CA LYS A 486 -1.73 -1.29 16.90
C LYS A 486 -0.94 -2.21 17.83
N VAL A 487 -0.38 -1.63 18.90
CA VAL A 487 0.23 -2.38 20.02
C VAL A 487 -0.68 -3.54 20.44
N GLY A 488 -0.12 -4.75 20.48
CA GLY A 488 -0.77 -5.99 20.89
C GLY A 488 -1.63 -6.66 19.81
N GLN A 489 -1.77 -6.09 18.61
CA GLN A 489 -2.69 -6.62 17.59
C GLN A 489 -2.11 -7.76 16.75
N TYR A 490 -0.78 -7.88 16.65
CA TYR A 490 -0.18 -9.00 15.91
C TYR A 490 -0.54 -10.34 16.57
N HIS A 491 -0.27 -10.48 17.86
CA HIS A 491 -0.47 -11.76 18.56
C HIS A 491 -1.94 -12.01 18.98
N THR A 492 -2.81 -11.00 18.92
CA THR A 492 -4.22 -11.16 19.32
C THR A 492 -5.13 -11.48 18.14
N PHE A 493 -4.94 -10.87 16.96
CA PHE A 493 -5.82 -11.16 15.81
C PHE A 493 -5.18 -11.05 14.42
N SER A 494 -3.94 -10.56 14.25
CA SER A 494 -3.31 -10.47 12.92
C SER A 494 -3.29 -11.82 12.22
N GLY A 495 -3.80 -11.86 10.99
CA GLY A 495 -4.03 -13.06 10.20
C GLY A 495 -5.49 -13.54 10.22
N TYR A 496 -6.32 -13.10 11.18
CA TYR A 496 -7.74 -13.43 11.26
C TYR A 496 -8.62 -12.52 10.40
N GLU A 497 -8.10 -11.39 9.91
CA GLU A 497 -8.81 -10.44 9.06
C GLU A 497 -9.36 -11.14 7.79
N LYS A 498 -8.57 -12.04 7.20
CA LYS A 498 -8.95 -12.82 6.00
C LYS A 498 -9.91 -13.99 6.27
N ALA A 499 -10.09 -14.39 7.53
CA ALA A 499 -10.88 -15.57 7.88
C ALA A 499 -12.34 -15.38 7.47
N ARG A 500 -12.86 -16.29 6.63
CA ARG A 500 -14.27 -16.33 6.22
C ARG A 500 -15.20 -16.62 7.40
N GLN A 501 -16.46 -16.20 7.27
CA GLN A 501 -17.44 -16.21 8.35
C GLN A 501 -18.80 -16.79 7.92
N PRO A 502 -19.53 -17.44 8.84
CA PRO A 502 -19.07 -17.89 10.17
C PRO A 502 -17.87 -18.85 10.07
N PHE A 503 -16.90 -18.74 10.98
CA PHE A 503 -15.68 -19.55 10.94
C PHE A 503 -15.98 -21.05 11.21
N PRO A 504 -15.25 -22.02 10.62
CA PRO A 504 -14.14 -21.87 9.66
C PRO A 504 -14.54 -21.88 8.18
N ASN A 505 -15.77 -22.31 7.88
CA ASN A 505 -16.19 -22.68 6.52
C ASN A 505 -17.42 -21.92 6.01
N GLY A 506 -17.67 -20.72 6.55
CA GLY A 506 -18.86 -19.94 6.21
C GLY A 506 -18.81 -19.25 4.85
N PRO A 507 -19.97 -18.80 4.35
CA PRO A 507 -20.14 -18.30 2.98
C PRO A 507 -19.79 -16.82 2.79
N ILE A 508 -19.39 -16.10 3.84
CA ILE A 508 -18.97 -14.69 3.78
C ILE A 508 -17.44 -14.62 3.83
N HIS A 509 -16.83 -14.25 2.70
CA HIS A 509 -15.39 -14.16 2.52
C HIS A 509 -14.92 -12.71 2.68
N PHE A 510 -13.67 -12.53 3.08
CA PHE A 510 -13.06 -11.21 3.27
C PHE A 510 -11.88 -11.03 2.33
N ALA A 511 -11.81 -9.88 1.68
CA ALA A 511 -10.73 -9.49 0.81
C ALA A 511 -10.37 -8.01 1.05
N GLY A 512 -9.30 -7.55 0.41
CA GLY A 512 -8.76 -6.22 0.56
C GLY A 512 -7.39 -6.24 1.21
N GLU A 513 -6.66 -5.14 1.11
CA GLU A 513 -5.27 -5.09 1.57
C GLU A 513 -5.11 -5.46 3.05
N HIS A 514 -6.09 -5.12 3.88
CA HIS A 514 -6.09 -5.41 5.31
C HIS A 514 -6.11 -6.91 5.64
N CYS A 515 -6.46 -7.76 4.68
CA CYS A 515 -6.40 -9.22 4.79
C CYS A 515 -5.02 -9.80 4.48
N SER A 516 -4.11 -9.01 3.90
CA SER A 516 -2.78 -9.48 3.46
C SER A 516 -1.77 -9.39 4.59
N GLN A 517 -1.05 -10.48 4.87
CA GLN A 517 0.05 -10.44 5.85
C GLN A 517 1.29 -9.69 5.31
N ASN A 518 1.59 -9.90 4.03
CA ASN A 518 2.86 -9.46 3.44
C ASN A 518 2.74 -8.09 2.77
N PHE A 519 1.54 -7.73 2.32
CA PHE A 519 1.28 -6.53 1.52
C PHE A 519 0.13 -5.67 2.06
N GLN A 520 -0.18 -5.74 3.37
CA GLN A 520 -1.18 -4.86 4.02
C GLN A 520 -0.90 -3.39 3.71
N GLY A 521 -1.83 -2.64 3.13
CA GLY A 521 -1.67 -1.24 2.73
C GLY A 521 -1.32 -1.04 1.24
N PHE A 522 -1.03 -2.10 0.47
CA PHE A 522 -0.69 -1.98 -0.95
C PHE A 522 -1.83 -2.37 -1.90
N MET A 523 -1.71 -1.88 -3.14
CA MET A 523 -2.46 -2.41 -4.29
C MET A 523 -2.22 -3.92 -4.47
N GLU A 524 -0.99 -4.41 -4.26
CA GLU A 524 -0.67 -5.85 -4.31
C GLU A 524 -1.45 -6.67 -3.29
N GLY A 525 -1.51 -6.22 -2.03
CA GLY A 525 -2.31 -6.87 -1.00
C GLY A 525 -3.80 -6.87 -1.37
N GLY A 526 -4.29 -5.76 -1.92
CA GLY A 526 -5.66 -5.71 -2.46
C GLY A 526 -5.91 -6.76 -3.54
N ALA A 527 -5.10 -6.78 -4.59
CA ALA A 527 -5.26 -7.68 -5.73
C ALA A 527 -5.12 -9.16 -5.33
N SER A 528 -4.04 -9.51 -4.62
CA SER A 528 -3.74 -10.88 -4.21
C SER A 528 -4.78 -11.45 -3.25
N GLU A 529 -5.28 -10.66 -2.29
CA GLU A 529 -6.35 -11.11 -1.38
C GLU A 529 -7.70 -11.25 -2.08
N GLY A 530 -7.92 -10.51 -3.18
CA GLY A 530 -9.07 -10.72 -4.07
C GLY A 530 -9.02 -12.09 -4.76
N VAL A 531 -7.86 -12.44 -5.35
CA VAL A 531 -7.62 -13.75 -5.95
C VAL A 531 -7.77 -14.86 -4.90
N ARG A 532 -7.22 -14.67 -3.70
CA ARG A 532 -7.31 -15.62 -2.59
C ARG A 532 -8.76 -15.89 -2.16
N ALA A 533 -9.57 -14.85 -1.95
CA ALA A 533 -10.96 -14.99 -1.55
C ALA A 533 -11.81 -15.69 -2.63
N ALA A 534 -11.59 -15.36 -3.91
CA ALA A 534 -12.19 -16.12 -5.03
C ALA A 534 -11.76 -17.60 -5.00
N GLY A 535 -10.49 -17.87 -4.73
CA GLY A 535 -9.96 -19.23 -4.58
C GLY A 535 -10.66 -20.07 -3.51
N GLU A 536 -11.10 -19.46 -2.41
CA GLU A 536 -11.91 -20.16 -1.38
C GLU A 536 -13.26 -20.64 -1.94
N ILE A 537 -13.96 -19.79 -2.70
CA ILE A 537 -15.23 -20.16 -3.35
C ILE A 537 -15.01 -21.27 -4.38
N LEU A 538 -13.93 -21.19 -5.16
CA LEU A 538 -13.59 -22.22 -6.15
C LEU A 538 -13.21 -23.55 -5.47
N ALA A 539 -12.59 -23.51 -4.29
CA ALA A 539 -12.31 -24.70 -3.51
C ALA A 539 -13.60 -25.34 -2.98
N ASP A 540 -14.54 -24.55 -2.47
CA ASP A 540 -15.87 -25.01 -2.06
C ASP A 540 -16.60 -25.68 -3.24
N ALA A 541 -16.56 -25.08 -4.44
CA ALA A 541 -17.16 -25.65 -5.63
C ALA A 541 -16.57 -27.03 -5.98
N LYS A 542 -15.24 -27.16 -5.95
CA LYS A 542 -14.55 -28.43 -6.17
C LYS A 542 -14.89 -29.48 -5.12
N ALA A 543 -15.20 -29.04 -3.90
CA ALA A 543 -15.64 -29.91 -2.81
C ALA A 543 -17.14 -30.26 -2.88
N GLY A 544 -17.87 -29.81 -3.90
CA GLY A 544 -19.29 -30.14 -4.09
C GLY A 544 -20.25 -29.27 -3.28
N ALA A 545 -19.82 -28.12 -2.75
CA ALA A 545 -20.67 -27.26 -1.93
C ALA A 545 -21.86 -26.61 -2.69
N PHE A 546 -21.90 -26.75 -4.02
CA PHE A 546 -22.93 -26.21 -4.90
C PHE A 546 -23.62 -27.30 -5.74
N ALA A 547 -23.35 -28.59 -5.45
CA ALA A 547 -23.87 -29.73 -6.20
C ALA A 547 -25.19 -30.26 -5.64
#